data_AF-A0A4U5TRR0-F1
#
_entry.id   AF-A0A4U5TRR0-F1
#
_cell.length_a   1.000
_cell.length_b   1.000
_cell.length_c   1.000
_cell.angle_alpha   90.00
_cell.angle_beta   90.00
_cell.angle_gamma   90.00
#
_symmetry.space_group_name_H-M   'P 1'
#
loop_
_entity.id
_entity.type
_entity.pdbx_description
1 polymer ?
#
loop_
_entity_poly.entity_id
_entity_poly.type
_entity_poly.pdbx_seq_one_letter_code
_entity_poly.pdbx_strand_id
1 'polypeptide(L)'
;MKNTFILLCLVFSFSLNAQDLKSLTKSASETTEEVGKTSFIEKFAGDQVKQLARKLSLSDKQQAMVSDLVVSQLKTEKFQNLISSFSPSQLMGSKAQTKIANSLMKSEGFNSGLDKVLSDEQKKMLH
;
A
#
# COMPACT_ATOMS: atom_id res chain seq x y z
N MET A 1 -17.02 62.24 -14.47
CA MET A 1 -15.59 62.55 -14.27
C MET A 1 -15.31 62.66 -12.78
N LYS A 2 -14.10 62.23 -12.39
CA LYS A 2 -13.45 62.31 -11.06
C LYS A 2 -13.63 61.12 -10.12
N ASN A 3 -12.85 60.10 -10.46
CA ASN A 3 -12.04 59.22 -9.63
C ASN A 3 -11.88 59.63 -8.16
N THR A 4 -12.08 58.67 -7.26
CA THR A 4 -11.18 58.47 -6.11
C THR A 4 -11.14 56.99 -5.74
N PHE A 5 -9.94 56.44 -5.85
CA PHE A 5 -9.53 55.07 -5.58
C PHE A 5 -9.03 55.05 -4.13
N ILE A 6 -9.59 54.23 -3.24
CA ILE A 6 -9.02 54.01 -1.90
C ILE A 6 -8.75 52.52 -1.71
N LEU A 7 -7.45 52.25 -1.74
CA LEU A 7 -6.71 51.02 -1.49
C LEU A 7 -6.75 50.72 0.02
N LEU A 8 -7.29 49.57 0.43
CA LEU A 8 -7.15 49.06 1.81
C LEU A 8 -6.24 47.81 1.78
N CYS A 9 -4.95 48.03 2.04
CA CYS A 9 -3.97 46.97 2.29
C CYS A 9 -4.18 46.39 3.70
N LEU A 10 -4.80 45.21 3.80
CA LEU A 10 -4.71 44.37 4.99
C LEU A 10 -3.42 43.55 4.91
N VAL A 11 -2.36 44.07 5.51
CA VAL A 11 -1.11 43.33 5.74
C VAL A 11 -1.36 42.39 6.92
N PHE A 12 -1.59 41.10 6.65
CA PHE A 12 -1.49 40.07 7.66
C PHE A 12 -0.01 39.85 7.97
N SER A 13 0.43 40.33 9.14
CA SER A 13 1.73 40.00 9.70
C SER A 13 1.71 38.55 10.16
N PHE A 14 2.31 37.65 9.38
CA PHE A 14 2.64 36.31 9.83
C PHE A 14 3.86 36.37 10.75
N SER A 15 3.66 36.20 12.05
CA SER A 15 4.74 35.81 12.97
C SER A 15 5.04 34.33 12.73
N LEU A 16 5.97 34.05 11.80
CA LEU A 16 6.49 32.71 11.55
C LEU A 16 7.40 32.28 12.71
N ASN A 17 6.82 31.57 13.68
CA ASN A 17 7.60 30.74 14.60
C ASN A 17 8.22 29.58 13.80
N ALA A 18 9.53 29.64 13.56
CA ALA A 18 10.28 28.64 12.80
C ALA A 18 10.26 27.21 13.43
N GLN A 19 9.66 27.04 14.60
CA GLN A 19 9.58 25.78 15.33
C GLN A 19 8.45 24.86 14.83
N ASP A 20 7.43 25.41 14.14
CA ASP A 20 6.29 24.64 13.61
C ASP A 20 6.58 24.01 12.23
N LEU A 21 7.53 24.56 11.48
CA LEU A 21 7.91 24.06 10.15
C LEU A 21 8.46 22.62 10.20
N LYS A 22 9.26 22.28 11.21
CA LYS A 22 9.77 20.90 11.38
C LYS A 22 8.68 19.90 11.74
N SER A 23 7.66 20.33 12.49
CA SER A 23 6.50 19.50 12.83
C SER A 23 5.65 19.21 11.59
N LEU A 24 5.35 20.24 10.81
CA LEU A 24 4.59 20.12 9.57
C LEU A 24 5.33 19.31 8.50
N THR A 25 6.64 19.46 8.35
CA THR A 25 7.43 18.62 7.41
C THR A 25 7.45 17.16 7.84
N LYS A 26 7.52 16.87 9.15
CA LYS A 26 7.49 15.49 9.65
C LYS A 26 6.12 14.85 9.41
N SER A 27 5.03 15.54 9.76
CA SER A 27 3.67 15.03 9.52
C SER A 27 3.32 14.92 8.03
N ALA A 28 3.81 15.83 7.18
CA ALA A 28 3.65 15.73 5.73
C ALA A 28 4.46 14.57 5.12
N SER A 29 5.67 14.31 5.63
CA SER A 29 6.49 13.17 5.22
C SER A 29 5.85 11.84 5.63
N GLU A 30 5.38 11.73 6.87
CA GLU A 30 4.67 10.55 7.38
C GLU A 30 3.38 10.30 6.58
N THR A 31 2.59 11.34 6.31
CA THR A 31 1.38 11.22 5.49
C THR A 31 1.70 10.77 4.05
N THR A 32 2.78 11.27 3.45
CA THR A 32 3.18 10.89 2.09
C THR A 32 3.72 9.46 2.03
N GLU A 33 4.43 9.02 3.07
CA GLU A 33 4.92 7.64 3.20
C GLU A 33 3.77 6.65 3.41
N GLU A 34 2.79 6.97 4.24
CA GLU A 34 1.62 6.11 4.49
C GLU A 34 0.69 6.01 3.26
N VAL A 35 0.52 7.11 2.51
CA VAL A 35 -0.21 7.09 1.22
C VAL A 35 0.55 6.24 0.19
N GLY A 36 1.88 6.35 0.13
CA GLY A 36 2.72 5.51 -0.74
C GLY A 36 2.65 4.02 -0.40
N LYS A 37 2.60 3.67 0.89
CA LYS A 37 2.46 2.29 1.37
C LYS A 37 1.07 1.71 1.10
N THR A 38 0.02 2.49 1.28
CA THR A 38 -1.36 2.06 1.00
C THR A 38 -1.55 1.77 -0.49
N SER A 39 -1.07 2.68 -1.35
CA SER A 39 -1.04 2.50 -2.82
C SER A 39 -0.21 1.27 -3.22
N PHE A 40 0.93 1.03 -2.54
CA PHE A 40 1.71 -0.17 -2.75
C PHE A 40 0.94 -1.45 -2.42
N ILE A 41 0.25 -1.51 -1.28
CA ILE A 41 -0.48 -2.72 -0.84
C ILE A 41 -1.56 -3.11 -1.86
N GLU A 42 -2.36 -2.16 -2.32
CA GLU A 42 -3.43 -2.41 -3.28
C GLU A 42 -2.88 -2.90 -4.62
N LYS A 43 -1.86 -2.21 -5.15
CA LYS A 43 -1.22 -2.59 -6.40
C LYS A 43 -0.56 -3.97 -6.29
N PHE A 44 0.21 -4.19 -5.24
CA PHE A 44 0.91 -5.45 -4.99
C PHE A 44 -0.09 -6.61 -4.85
N ALA A 45 -1.17 -6.42 -4.08
CA ALA A 45 -2.22 -7.43 -3.94
C ALA A 45 -2.85 -7.77 -5.30
N GLY A 46 -3.21 -6.75 -6.08
CA GLY A 46 -3.75 -6.95 -7.43
C GLY A 46 -2.80 -7.73 -8.34
N ASP A 47 -1.50 -7.44 -8.28
CA ASP A 47 -0.49 -8.16 -9.08
C ASP A 47 -0.32 -9.62 -8.61
N GLN A 48 -0.35 -9.89 -7.30
CA GLN A 48 -0.31 -11.27 -6.78
C GLN A 48 -1.56 -12.06 -7.21
N VAL A 49 -2.75 -11.47 -7.10
CA VAL A 49 -4.00 -12.10 -7.51
C VAL A 49 -3.97 -12.41 -9.01
N LYS A 50 -3.50 -11.50 -9.85
CA LYS A 50 -3.35 -11.74 -11.31
C LYS A 50 -2.42 -12.91 -11.61
N GLN A 51 -1.31 -13.03 -10.89
CA GLN A 51 -0.38 -14.16 -11.09
C GLN A 51 -1.01 -15.48 -10.67
N LEU A 52 -1.67 -15.53 -9.51
CA LEU A 52 -2.37 -16.72 -9.04
C LEU A 52 -3.55 -17.09 -9.93
N ALA A 53 -4.32 -16.09 -10.39
CA ALA A 53 -5.43 -16.27 -11.32
C ALA A 53 -5.00 -16.93 -12.62
N ARG A 54 -3.87 -16.49 -13.19
CA ARG A 54 -3.28 -17.10 -14.39
C ARG A 54 -2.76 -18.51 -14.13
N LYS A 55 -2.10 -18.74 -12.99
CA LYS A 55 -1.51 -20.04 -12.68
C LYS A 55 -2.57 -21.11 -12.39
N LEU A 56 -3.63 -20.74 -11.67
CA LEU A 56 -4.62 -21.68 -11.12
C LEU A 56 -5.98 -21.58 -11.81
N SER A 57 -6.10 -20.75 -12.84
CA SER A 57 -7.37 -20.46 -13.53
C SER A 57 -8.48 -20.09 -12.54
N LEU A 58 -8.20 -19.11 -11.65
CA LEU A 58 -9.13 -18.71 -10.60
C LEU A 58 -10.38 -18.05 -11.20
N SER A 59 -11.56 -18.49 -10.75
CA SER A 59 -12.82 -17.79 -11.04
C SER A 59 -12.86 -16.40 -10.41
N ASP A 60 -13.74 -15.51 -10.89
CA ASP A 60 -13.87 -14.15 -10.35
C ASP A 60 -14.14 -14.14 -8.83
N LYS A 61 -14.97 -15.09 -8.35
CA LYS A 61 -15.24 -15.26 -6.92
C LYS A 61 -13.98 -15.66 -6.16
N GLN A 62 -13.16 -16.57 -6.70
CA GLN A 62 -11.90 -16.96 -6.09
C GLN A 62 -10.88 -15.81 -6.12
N GLN A 63 -10.82 -15.04 -7.20
CA GLN A 63 -9.94 -13.86 -7.29
C GLN A 63 -10.29 -12.83 -6.21
N ALA A 64 -11.57 -12.56 -5.97
CA ALA A 64 -11.99 -11.67 -4.88
C ALA A 64 -11.57 -12.20 -3.50
N MET A 65 -11.83 -13.47 -3.21
CA MET A 65 -11.43 -14.09 -1.93
C MET A 65 -9.90 -14.10 -1.74
N VAL A 66 -9.13 -14.38 -2.80
CA VAL A 66 -7.67 -14.32 -2.75
C VAL A 66 -7.20 -12.88 -2.58
N SER A 67 -7.84 -11.90 -3.22
CA SER A 67 -7.51 -10.47 -3.04
C SER A 67 -7.68 -10.05 -1.58
N ASP A 68 -8.83 -10.37 -0.98
CA ASP A 68 -9.09 -10.07 0.44
C ASP A 68 -8.09 -10.78 1.35
N LEU A 69 -7.77 -12.04 1.04
CA LEU A 69 -6.77 -12.80 1.78
C LEU A 69 -5.40 -12.14 1.71
N VAL A 70 -4.91 -11.78 0.51
CA VAL A 70 -3.61 -11.10 0.33
C VAL A 70 -3.60 -9.79 1.11
N VAL A 71 -4.62 -8.94 0.95
CA VAL A 71 -4.71 -7.67 1.67
C VAL A 71 -4.72 -7.87 3.19
N SER A 72 -5.47 -8.85 3.69
CA SER A 72 -5.51 -9.16 5.13
C SER A 72 -4.13 -9.56 5.67
N GLN A 73 -3.38 -10.37 4.93
CA GLN A 73 -2.02 -10.79 5.31
C GLN A 73 -1.06 -9.61 5.29
N LEU A 74 -1.14 -8.74 4.28
CA LEU A 74 -0.29 -7.56 4.16
C LEU A 74 -0.54 -6.55 5.28
N LYS A 75 -1.75 -6.51 5.85
CA LYS A 75 -2.12 -5.65 7.00
C LYS A 75 -1.68 -6.20 8.36
N THR A 76 -1.19 -7.44 8.44
CA THR A 76 -0.64 -7.97 9.70
C THR A 76 0.63 -7.24 10.11
N GLU A 77 0.91 -7.15 11.42
CA GLU A 77 2.11 -6.49 11.94
C GLU A 77 3.41 -6.99 11.30
N LYS A 78 3.52 -8.30 11.08
CA LYS A 78 4.67 -8.93 10.41
C LYS A 78 4.92 -8.32 9.03
N PHE A 79 3.87 -8.15 8.22
CA PHE A 79 4.00 -7.59 6.89
C PHE A 79 4.11 -6.07 6.89
N GLN A 80 3.41 -5.37 7.79
CA GLN A 80 3.55 -3.92 7.93
C GLN A 80 4.97 -3.53 8.34
N ASN A 81 5.60 -4.30 9.25
CA ASN A 81 7.01 -4.14 9.62
C ASN A 81 7.95 -4.45 8.45
N LEU A 82 7.67 -5.51 7.69
CA LEU A 82 8.45 -5.85 6.50
C LEU A 82 8.36 -4.76 5.42
N ILE A 83 7.16 -4.27 5.13
CA ILE A 83 6.91 -3.22 4.13
C ILE A 83 7.59 -1.92 4.57
N SER A 84 7.45 -1.53 5.84
CA SER A 84 8.07 -0.32 6.40
C SER A 84 9.60 -0.40 6.48
N SER A 85 10.20 -1.58 6.36
CA SER A 85 11.66 -1.74 6.23
C SER A 85 12.21 -1.29 4.87
N PHE A 86 11.33 -0.95 3.91
CA PHE A 86 11.68 -0.44 2.60
C PHE A 86 11.22 1.01 2.45
N SER A 87 12.05 1.82 1.80
CA SER A 87 11.61 3.13 1.30
C SER A 87 10.59 2.98 0.17
N PRO A 88 9.76 4.00 -0.10
CA PRO A 88 8.78 3.95 -1.19
C PRO A 88 9.37 3.58 -2.56
N SER A 89 10.57 4.08 -2.91
CA SER A 89 11.25 3.73 -4.16
C SER A 89 11.69 2.27 -4.21
N GLN A 90 12.12 1.70 -3.07
CA GLN A 90 12.47 0.29 -2.97
C GLN A 90 11.24 -0.61 -3.12
N LEU A 91 10.07 -0.21 -2.60
CA LEU A 91 8.81 -0.95 -2.76
C LEU A 91 8.36 -1.06 -4.22
N MET A 92 8.73 -0.09 -5.06
CA MET A 92 8.51 -0.16 -6.51
C MET A 92 9.51 -1.08 -7.22
N GLY A 93 10.60 -1.45 -6.56
CA GLY A 93 11.64 -2.32 -7.09
C GLY A 93 11.29 -3.81 -6.98
N SER A 94 11.69 -4.59 -7.98
CA SER A 94 11.47 -6.03 -8.04
C SER A 94 12.01 -6.78 -6.82
N LYS A 95 13.14 -6.35 -6.26
CA LYS A 95 13.77 -7.00 -5.09
C LYS A 95 12.87 -6.97 -3.85
N ALA A 96 12.26 -5.83 -3.53
CA ALA A 96 11.37 -5.72 -2.37
C ALA A 96 10.08 -6.51 -2.61
N GLN A 97 9.49 -6.37 -3.81
CA GLN A 97 8.29 -7.11 -4.20
C GLN A 97 8.48 -8.62 -4.12
N THR A 98 9.59 -9.15 -4.65
CA THR A 98 9.94 -10.58 -4.56
C THR A 98 10.11 -11.02 -3.11
N LYS A 99 10.73 -10.20 -2.25
CA LYS A 99 10.90 -10.55 -0.83
C LYS A 99 9.56 -10.58 -0.09
N ILE A 100 8.67 -9.64 -0.37
CA ILE A 100 7.32 -9.58 0.20
C ILE A 100 6.48 -10.78 -0.31
N ALA A 101 6.50 -11.06 -1.61
CA ALA A 101 5.80 -12.21 -2.21
C ALA A 101 6.29 -13.54 -1.65
N ASN A 102 7.61 -13.74 -1.56
CA ASN A 102 8.18 -14.95 -0.96
C ASN A 102 7.81 -15.11 0.51
N SER A 103 7.70 -14.00 1.25
CA SER A 103 7.26 -14.03 2.65
C SER A 103 5.77 -14.39 2.75
N LEU A 104 4.95 -13.92 1.81
CA LEU A 104 3.52 -14.24 1.72
C LEU A 104 3.27 -15.72 1.43
N MET A 105 3.95 -16.27 0.43
CA MET A 105 3.87 -17.70 0.07
C MET A 105 4.38 -18.64 1.17
N LYS A 106 5.18 -18.13 2.12
CA LYS A 106 5.66 -18.88 3.29
C LYS A 106 4.80 -18.62 4.54
N SER A 107 3.81 -17.74 4.46
CA SER A 107 2.90 -17.46 5.57
C SER A 107 1.90 -18.60 5.71
N GLU A 108 1.89 -19.25 6.88
CA GLU A 108 0.91 -20.30 7.19
C GLU A 108 -0.52 -19.77 7.05
N GLY A 109 -0.80 -18.57 7.56
CA GLY A 109 -2.12 -17.95 7.44
C GLY A 109 -2.56 -17.69 6.00
N PHE A 110 -1.61 -17.36 5.12
CA PHE A 110 -1.89 -17.23 3.69
C PHE A 110 -2.19 -18.59 3.06
N ASN A 111 -1.32 -19.59 3.28
CA ASN A 111 -1.47 -20.91 2.67
C ASN A 111 -2.75 -21.61 3.15
N SER A 112 -3.06 -21.59 4.45
CA SER A 112 -4.30 -22.15 4.99
C SER A 112 -5.55 -21.40 4.51
N GLY A 113 -5.45 -20.09 4.27
CA GLY A 113 -6.54 -19.31 3.67
C GLY A 113 -6.74 -19.68 2.21
N LEU A 114 -5.64 -19.80 1.46
CA LEU A 114 -5.66 -20.15 0.04
C LEU A 114 -6.22 -21.57 -0.17
N ASP A 115 -5.85 -22.53 0.67
CA ASP A 115 -6.36 -23.91 0.64
C ASP A 115 -7.88 -24.00 0.82
N LYS A 116 -8.50 -23.04 1.53
CA LYS A 116 -9.96 -22.98 1.69
C LYS A 116 -10.66 -22.40 0.46
N VAL A 117 -9.93 -21.69 -0.40
CA VAL A 117 -10.45 -21.01 -1.60
C VAL A 117 -10.29 -21.88 -2.84
N LEU A 118 -9.22 -22.67 -2.92
CA LEU A 118 -8.89 -23.48 -4.08
C LEU A 118 -9.65 -24.81 -4.11
N SER A 119 -9.96 -25.28 -5.32
CA SER A 119 -10.40 -26.67 -5.54
C SER A 119 -9.23 -27.64 -5.35
N ASP A 120 -9.55 -28.93 -5.21
CA ASP A 120 -8.51 -29.95 -5.06
C ASP A 120 -7.65 -30.11 -6.33
N GLU A 121 -8.19 -29.87 -7.53
CA GLU A 121 -7.36 -29.80 -8.74
C GLU A 121 -6.39 -28.60 -8.68
N GLN A 122 -6.86 -27.43 -8.26
CA GLN A 122 -6.03 -26.23 -8.18
C GLN A 122 -4.92 -26.36 -7.13
N LYS A 123 -5.19 -27.02 -5.99
CA LYS A 123 -4.17 -27.31 -4.97
C LYS A 123 -3.04 -28.17 -5.53
N LYS A 124 -3.36 -29.17 -6.35
CA LYS A 124 -2.34 -30.04 -6.99
C LYS A 124 -1.42 -29.26 -7.93
N MET A 125 -1.84 -28.12 -8.47
CA MET A 125 -1.01 -27.26 -9.33
C MET A 125 -0.02 -26.37 -8.55
N LEU A 126 -0.12 -26.34 -7.22
CA LEU A 126 0.83 -25.64 -6.35
C LEU A 126 2.05 -26.49 -5.97
N HIS A 127 1.93 -27.83 -6.10
CA HIS A 127 2.96 -28.83 -5.81
C HIS A 127 3.60 -29.35 -7.10
#